data_AF-A0A2E5MZ86-F1
#
_entry.id   AF-A0A2E5MZ86-F1
#
_cell.length_a   1.000
_cell.length_b   1.000
_cell.length_c   1.000
_cell.angle_alpha   90.00
_cell.angle_beta   90.00
_cell.angle_gamma   90.00
#
_symmetry.space_group_name_H-M   'P 1'
#
loop_
_entity.id
_entity.type
_entity.pdbx_description
1 polymer ?
#
loop_
_entity_poly.entity_id
_entity_poly.type
_entity_poly.pdbx_seq_one_letter_code
_entity_poly.pdbx_strand_id
1 'polypeptide(L)'
;MSQNFLYKWPYTALDSASGWHANEAGTYLQRDLPETSAQLEADSRWPAFFPSPTCLVTTTNGKEVGFEKVVGPSIVNRFPYIAALSFCRQTLSKRHHRRGRFAKLLEAGRSVAIQFLTPGEQLATAIKVIAETPEEKTSERLNLARLKTRPGQTVEAPVINNAYLVYEGKLVKPSKDFFGNAIYEKAWADVGSHRVYFIEITAIQLRKDIAEGKSQIHWQGLPEWSPDPALPKPERVTPKSGLAKHYQKGYTPQYKFPAANTVAFEADDSAHGMAIRYLAPLPKDQIEVDNDRARWPCFFPSPTGMITAWTKDGRANLMPCGSTTIISRHPLIIAPCVSYSKINERYAPRASLYTIRMAKSFGCGVAYINDALTKAIRYSGTTSFANDPDKIANSGLHTSFRPLAPQLADLPIHFECKLAGEIRMGTHIMLLGEVKSILVRNDLSVNNPMNWCSWANVKTSNH
;
A
#
# COMPACT_ATOMS: atom_id res chain seq x y z
N MET A 1 -12.93 14.48 -11.39
CA MET A 1 -12.17 13.26 -11.74
C MET A 1 -13.06 12.46 -12.67
N SER A 2 -12.55 11.90 -13.78
CA SER A 2 -13.41 11.15 -14.71
C SER A 2 -14.00 9.91 -14.01
N GLN A 3 -15.29 9.65 -14.20
CA GLN A 3 -15.98 8.49 -13.61
C GLN A 3 -15.31 7.15 -13.99
N ASN A 4 -14.59 7.11 -15.11
CA ASN A 4 -13.92 5.90 -15.61
C ASN A 4 -12.77 5.39 -14.71
N PHE A 5 -12.27 6.22 -13.78
CA PHE A 5 -11.18 5.85 -12.87
C PHE A 5 -11.66 5.65 -11.43
N LEU A 6 -12.95 5.89 -11.16
CA LEU A 6 -13.54 5.67 -9.85
C LEU A 6 -13.82 4.19 -9.65
N TYR A 7 -13.22 3.61 -8.62
CA TYR A 7 -13.48 2.26 -8.14
C TYR A 7 -14.66 2.31 -7.16
N LYS A 8 -15.67 1.48 -7.39
CA LYS A 8 -16.82 1.29 -6.49
C LYS A 8 -16.85 -0.14 -5.98
N TRP A 9 -17.09 -0.37 -4.70
CA TRP A 9 -17.24 -1.73 -4.19
C TRP A 9 -18.23 -1.77 -3.02
N PRO A 10 -19.11 -2.78 -2.92
CA PRO A 10 -19.25 -3.96 -3.80
C PRO A 10 -19.73 -3.66 -5.22
N TYR A 11 -19.42 -4.57 -6.16
CA TYR A 11 -19.90 -4.54 -7.55
C TYR A 11 -21.14 -5.42 -7.78
N THR A 12 -21.29 -6.43 -6.94
CA THR A 12 -22.34 -7.44 -6.98
C THR A 12 -22.87 -7.61 -5.57
N ALA A 13 -24.06 -8.19 -5.44
CA ALA A 13 -24.59 -8.56 -4.14
C ALA A 13 -23.59 -9.43 -3.37
N LEU A 14 -23.54 -9.23 -2.05
CA LEU A 14 -22.78 -10.04 -1.12
C LEU A 14 -23.75 -11.04 -0.50
N ASP A 15 -23.89 -12.20 -1.13
CA ASP A 15 -24.87 -13.23 -0.82
C ASP A 15 -24.24 -14.63 -0.83
N SER A 16 -25.04 -15.66 -0.52
CA SER A 16 -24.56 -17.04 -0.48
C SER A 16 -24.05 -17.54 -1.82
N ALA A 17 -24.62 -17.07 -2.94
CA ALA A 17 -24.17 -17.41 -4.29
C ALA A 17 -22.75 -16.87 -4.57
N SER A 18 -22.40 -15.74 -3.97
CA SER A 18 -21.06 -15.16 -3.99
C SER A 18 -20.20 -15.57 -2.78
N GLY A 19 -20.60 -16.59 -2.02
CA GLY A 19 -19.83 -17.16 -0.91
C GLY A 19 -19.84 -16.35 0.38
N TRP A 20 -20.76 -15.38 0.52
CA TRP A 20 -20.98 -14.61 1.73
C TRP A 20 -22.11 -15.20 2.56
N HIS A 21 -21.96 -15.18 3.89
CA HIS A 21 -22.98 -15.62 4.83
C HIS A 21 -23.01 -14.70 6.04
N ALA A 22 -24.13 -14.60 6.76
CA ALA A 22 -24.18 -13.79 7.97
C ALA A 22 -23.23 -14.35 9.04
N ASN A 23 -22.56 -13.47 9.78
CA ASN A 23 -21.85 -13.87 11.00
C ASN A 23 -22.86 -14.20 12.12
N GLU A 24 -22.37 -14.81 13.21
CA GLU A 24 -23.21 -15.19 14.36
C GLU A 24 -24.04 -14.03 14.93
N ALA A 25 -23.49 -12.81 14.91
CA ALA A 25 -24.17 -11.61 15.42
C ALA A 25 -25.14 -10.95 14.42
N GLY A 26 -25.19 -11.42 13.17
CA GLY A 26 -26.04 -10.87 12.12
C GLY A 26 -25.74 -9.41 11.71
N THR A 27 -24.61 -8.84 12.13
CA THR A 27 -24.21 -7.45 11.85
C THR A 27 -23.21 -7.31 10.71
N TYR A 28 -22.55 -8.42 10.37
CA TYR A 28 -21.59 -8.52 9.28
C TYR A 28 -21.91 -9.72 8.40
N LEU A 29 -21.53 -9.61 7.13
CA LEU A 29 -21.34 -10.73 6.23
C LEU A 29 -19.90 -11.24 6.36
N GLN A 30 -19.74 -12.54 6.38
CA GLN A 30 -18.48 -13.25 6.43
C GLN A 30 -18.26 -14.03 5.13
N ARG A 31 -17.01 -14.05 4.67
CA ARG A 31 -16.53 -14.96 3.62
C ARG A 31 -15.27 -15.66 4.08
N ASP A 32 -15.28 -16.98 4.00
CA ASP A 32 -14.15 -17.82 4.43
C ASP A 32 -13.11 -17.97 3.32
N LEU A 33 -11.85 -18.15 3.72
CA LEU A 33 -10.69 -18.25 2.84
C LEU A 33 -9.74 -19.37 3.31
N PRO A 34 -8.95 -19.97 2.39
CA PRO A 34 -8.81 -19.60 0.98
C PRO A 34 -9.98 -20.08 0.10
N GLU A 35 -10.21 -19.38 -1.00
CA GLU A 35 -11.11 -19.87 -2.06
C GLU A 35 -10.53 -21.12 -2.74
N THR A 36 -11.41 -21.99 -3.22
CA THR A 36 -11.04 -23.10 -4.11
C THR A 36 -10.56 -22.59 -5.47
N SER A 37 -9.81 -23.43 -6.21
CA SER A 37 -9.38 -23.11 -7.57
C SER A 37 -10.55 -22.80 -8.51
N ALA A 38 -11.67 -23.52 -8.39
CA ALA A 38 -12.87 -23.29 -9.21
C ALA A 38 -13.51 -21.91 -8.93
N GLN A 39 -13.57 -21.49 -7.66
CA GLN A 39 -14.06 -20.15 -7.30
C GLN A 39 -13.16 -19.05 -7.86
N LEU A 40 -11.83 -19.24 -7.82
CA LEU A 40 -10.87 -18.28 -8.37
C LEU A 40 -10.91 -18.20 -9.90
N GLU A 41 -11.09 -19.33 -10.58
CA GLU A 41 -11.22 -19.37 -12.03
C GLU A 41 -12.48 -18.62 -12.49
N ALA A 42 -13.60 -18.81 -11.77
CA ALA A 42 -14.85 -18.11 -12.01
C ALA A 42 -14.74 -16.60 -11.74
N ASP A 43 -14.15 -16.21 -10.59
CA ASP A 43 -13.92 -14.81 -10.26
C ASP A 43 -12.68 -14.60 -9.37
N SER A 44 -11.58 -14.20 -10.02
CA SER A 44 -10.33 -13.89 -9.33
C SER A 44 -10.20 -12.44 -8.82
N ARG A 45 -11.26 -11.62 -8.90
CA ARG A 45 -11.26 -10.30 -8.25
C ARG A 45 -10.94 -10.44 -6.76
N TRP A 46 -10.45 -9.36 -6.15
CA TRP A 46 -10.32 -9.35 -4.70
C TRP A 46 -11.70 -9.48 -4.08
N PRO A 47 -11.89 -10.43 -3.14
CA PRO A 47 -13.21 -10.71 -2.58
C PRO A 47 -13.74 -9.50 -1.78
N ALA A 48 -12.85 -8.69 -1.21
CA ALA A 48 -13.20 -7.41 -0.61
C ALA A 48 -12.22 -6.29 -0.98
N PHE A 49 -12.68 -5.06 -0.79
CA PHE A 49 -11.90 -3.87 -1.09
C PHE A 49 -10.77 -3.66 -0.06
N PHE A 50 -9.58 -3.38 -0.57
CA PHE A 50 -8.50 -2.74 0.20
C PHE A 50 -7.94 -1.61 -0.66
N PRO A 51 -7.79 -0.38 -0.15
CA PRO A 51 -7.29 0.73 -0.96
C PRO A 51 -5.86 0.42 -1.38
N SER A 52 -5.59 0.33 -2.67
CA SER A 52 -4.29 -0.09 -3.21
C SER A 52 -3.92 0.75 -4.41
N PRO A 53 -2.88 1.62 -4.31
CA PRO A 53 -2.51 2.50 -5.41
C PRO A 53 -2.22 1.67 -6.66
N THR A 54 -2.30 2.29 -7.83
CA THR A 54 -1.90 1.63 -9.08
C THR A 54 -0.82 2.45 -9.76
N CYS A 55 0.15 1.77 -10.36
CA CYS A 55 1.19 2.38 -11.16
C CYS A 55 1.40 1.63 -12.47
N LEU A 56 2.13 2.27 -13.37
CA LEU A 56 2.69 1.62 -14.55
C LEU A 56 4.17 1.36 -14.30
N VAL A 57 4.67 0.22 -14.78
CA VAL A 57 6.07 -0.15 -14.64
C VAL A 57 6.66 -0.52 -15.98
N THR A 58 7.90 -0.09 -16.20
CA THR A 58 8.73 -0.51 -17.34
C THR A 58 10.01 -1.16 -16.84
N THR A 59 10.52 -2.12 -17.60
CA THR A 59 11.81 -2.79 -17.36
C THR A 59 12.47 -3.08 -18.70
N THR A 60 13.78 -3.31 -18.73
CA THR A 60 14.49 -3.73 -19.95
C THR A 60 15.67 -4.63 -19.63
N ASN A 61 15.96 -5.59 -20.50
CA ASN A 61 17.21 -6.37 -20.46
C ASN A 61 18.25 -5.85 -21.48
N GLY A 62 18.03 -4.66 -22.06
CA GLY A 62 18.84 -4.07 -23.13
C GLY A 62 18.43 -4.48 -24.54
N LYS A 63 17.61 -5.52 -24.71
CA LYS A 63 17.09 -5.98 -26.01
C LYS A 63 15.59 -5.76 -26.14
N GLU A 64 14.86 -5.96 -25.06
CA GLU A 64 13.41 -5.91 -25.01
C GLU A 64 12.93 -5.08 -23.82
N VAL A 65 11.79 -4.41 -23.97
CA VAL A 65 11.19 -3.56 -22.93
C VAL A 65 9.90 -4.19 -22.42
N GLY A 66 9.84 -4.55 -21.14
CA GLY A 66 8.58 -4.98 -20.52
C GLY A 66 7.73 -3.78 -20.11
N PHE A 67 6.41 -3.90 -20.25
CA PHE A 67 5.45 -2.90 -19.79
C PHE A 67 4.23 -3.54 -19.13
N GLU A 68 3.93 -3.13 -17.89
CA GLU A 68 2.88 -3.72 -17.06
C GLU A 68 2.25 -2.70 -16.10
N LYS A 69 1.05 -3.04 -15.60
CA LYS A 69 0.34 -2.31 -14.56
C LYS A 69 0.46 -3.08 -13.26
N VAL A 70 0.87 -2.40 -12.18
CA VAL A 70 0.97 -3.01 -10.85
C VAL A 70 -0.06 -2.38 -9.93
N VAL A 71 -0.82 -3.22 -9.24
CA VAL A 71 -1.76 -2.83 -8.18
C VAL A 71 -1.08 -3.08 -6.83
N GLY A 72 -1.18 -2.12 -5.92
CA GLY A 72 -0.58 -2.18 -4.59
C GLY A 72 0.95 -2.05 -4.54
N PRO A 73 1.64 -1.25 -5.41
CA PRO A 73 3.03 -0.92 -5.16
C PRO A 73 3.11 -0.24 -3.78
N SER A 74 4.07 -0.66 -2.95
CA SER A 74 4.15 -0.17 -1.58
C SER A 74 5.58 0.17 -1.22
N ILE A 75 5.77 1.27 -0.50
CA ILE A 75 7.05 1.58 0.13
C ILE A 75 7.11 0.78 1.43
N VAL A 76 7.98 -0.23 1.43
CA VAL A 76 8.04 -1.26 2.47
C VAL A 76 9.19 -1.05 3.44
N ASN A 77 10.16 -0.22 3.08
CA ASN A 77 11.24 0.21 3.95
C ASN A 77 11.72 1.60 3.53
N ARG A 78 12.20 2.39 4.50
CA ARG A 78 12.75 3.72 4.24
C ARG A 78 14.27 3.77 4.22
N PHE A 79 14.93 2.88 4.95
CA PHE A 79 16.39 2.85 5.07
C PHE A 79 16.93 1.45 4.83
N PRO A 80 17.43 1.14 3.61
CA PRO A 80 17.33 1.93 2.37
C PRO A 80 15.87 2.10 1.87
N TYR A 81 15.64 3.02 0.93
CA TYR A 81 14.29 3.32 0.42
C TYR A 81 13.85 2.24 -0.57
N ILE A 82 12.99 1.33 -0.12
CA ILE A 82 12.60 0.11 -0.85
C ILE A 82 11.11 0.13 -1.19
N ALA A 83 10.80 -0.13 -2.47
CA ALA A 83 9.46 -0.44 -2.93
C ALA A 83 9.29 -1.96 -3.11
N ALA A 84 8.09 -2.48 -2.84
CA ALA A 84 7.69 -3.83 -3.20
C ALA A 84 6.73 -3.80 -4.40
N LEU A 85 7.00 -4.66 -5.38
CA LEU A 85 6.14 -4.90 -6.54
C LEU A 85 5.75 -6.37 -6.61
N SER A 86 4.46 -6.67 -6.61
CA SER A 86 3.96 -8.05 -6.68
C SER A 86 3.47 -8.41 -8.07
N PHE A 87 3.93 -9.55 -8.59
CA PHE A 87 3.52 -10.08 -9.89
C PHE A 87 3.07 -11.52 -9.76
N CYS A 88 1.97 -11.85 -10.44
CA CYS A 88 1.45 -13.20 -10.39
C CYS A 88 2.34 -14.18 -11.16
N ARG A 89 2.61 -15.34 -10.56
CA ARG A 89 3.41 -16.42 -11.16
C ARG A 89 2.58 -17.59 -11.67
N GLN A 90 1.28 -17.59 -11.39
CA GLN A 90 0.35 -18.64 -11.75
C GLN A 90 -0.82 -18.01 -12.49
N THR A 91 -1.38 -18.71 -13.47
CA THR A 91 -2.65 -18.28 -14.06
C THR A 91 -3.76 -18.79 -13.15
N LEU A 92 -4.45 -17.88 -12.46
CA LEU A 92 -5.59 -18.20 -11.60
C LEU A 92 -6.92 -18.06 -12.34
N SER A 93 -6.97 -17.21 -13.36
CA SER A 93 -8.12 -17.01 -14.25
C SER A 93 -7.68 -16.26 -15.52
N LYS A 94 -8.60 -16.02 -16.45
CA LYS A 94 -8.38 -15.13 -17.62
C LYS A 94 -7.93 -13.72 -17.20
N ARG A 95 -8.50 -13.18 -16.11
CA ARG A 95 -8.15 -11.84 -15.59
C ARG A 95 -6.83 -11.83 -14.83
N HIS A 96 -6.50 -12.95 -14.17
CA HIS A 96 -5.35 -13.06 -13.26
C HIS A 96 -4.34 -14.06 -13.82
N HIS A 97 -3.68 -13.67 -14.92
CA HIS A 97 -2.69 -14.50 -15.61
C HIS A 97 -1.26 -14.41 -15.03
N ARG A 98 -0.39 -15.35 -15.40
CA ARG A 98 1.03 -15.30 -15.05
C ARG A 98 1.75 -14.13 -15.74
N ARG A 99 2.71 -13.48 -15.06
CA ARG A 99 3.58 -12.40 -15.57
C ARG A 99 5.01 -12.86 -15.80
N GLY A 100 5.17 -13.97 -16.53
CA GLY A 100 6.43 -14.70 -16.63
C GLY A 100 7.49 -14.02 -17.49
N ARG A 101 7.13 -13.47 -18.65
CA ARG A 101 8.06 -12.75 -19.53
C ARG A 101 8.50 -11.44 -18.91
N PHE A 102 7.58 -10.64 -18.37
CA PHE A 102 7.91 -9.40 -17.67
C PHE A 102 8.86 -9.64 -16.48
N ALA A 103 8.57 -10.67 -15.66
CA ALA A 103 9.44 -11.09 -14.56
C ALA A 103 10.87 -11.42 -15.04
N LYS A 104 11.01 -12.21 -16.11
CA LYS A 104 12.33 -12.54 -16.69
C LYS A 104 13.08 -11.30 -17.17
N LEU A 105 12.39 -10.35 -17.81
CA LEU A 105 13.00 -9.09 -18.23
C LEU A 105 13.48 -8.26 -17.04
N LEU A 106 12.70 -8.19 -15.96
CA LEU A 106 13.09 -7.53 -14.70
C LEU A 106 14.27 -8.21 -14.03
N GLU A 107 14.29 -9.53 -13.96
CA GLU A 107 15.39 -10.29 -13.35
C GLU A 107 16.70 -10.15 -14.14
N ALA A 108 16.63 -10.21 -15.47
CA ALA A 108 17.79 -10.05 -16.34
C ALA A 108 18.31 -8.60 -16.36
N GLY A 109 17.40 -7.62 -16.46
CA GLY A 109 17.72 -6.20 -16.53
C GLY A 109 18.06 -5.55 -15.19
N ARG A 110 17.55 -6.13 -14.11
CA ARG A 110 17.70 -5.67 -12.71
C ARG A 110 17.25 -4.24 -12.45
N SER A 111 16.54 -3.59 -13.37
CA SER A 111 16.16 -2.19 -13.27
C SER A 111 14.70 -1.97 -13.67
N VAL A 112 14.04 -1.03 -12.99
CA VAL A 112 12.62 -0.75 -13.19
C VAL A 112 12.37 0.75 -13.01
N ALA A 113 11.47 1.30 -13.82
CA ALA A 113 10.87 2.60 -13.57
C ALA A 113 9.41 2.41 -13.14
N ILE A 114 9.06 2.90 -11.95
CA ILE A 114 7.70 2.87 -11.37
C ILE A 114 7.09 4.25 -11.57
N GLN A 115 6.01 4.33 -12.33
CA GLN A 115 5.61 5.59 -12.98
C GLN A 115 4.13 5.86 -12.78
N PHE A 116 3.79 7.13 -12.58
CA PHE A 116 2.43 7.58 -12.32
C PHE A 116 1.97 8.60 -13.34
N LEU A 117 0.82 8.33 -13.95
CA LEU A 117 0.14 9.19 -14.92
C LEU A 117 -1.17 9.69 -14.32
N THR A 118 -1.58 10.89 -14.73
CA THR A 118 -2.89 11.43 -14.37
C THR A 118 -4.02 10.68 -15.08
N PRO A 119 -5.20 10.53 -14.44
CA PRO A 119 -6.43 10.12 -15.12
C PRO A 119 -6.67 10.89 -16.42
N GLY A 120 -6.79 10.16 -17.53
CA GLY A 120 -6.93 10.73 -18.87
C GLY A 120 -6.81 9.67 -19.96
N GLU A 121 -6.90 10.09 -21.22
CA GLU A 121 -6.90 9.19 -22.38
C GLU A 121 -5.65 8.31 -22.45
N GLN A 122 -4.46 8.86 -22.20
CA GLN A 122 -3.21 8.10 -22.25
C GLN A 122 -3.16 6.97 -21.20
N LEU A 123 -3.61 7.27 -19.97
CA LEU A 123 -3.69 6.25 -18.93
C LEU A 123 -4.76 5.19 -19.27
N ALA A 124 -5.93 5.61 -19.78
CA ALA A 124 -6.98 4.68 -20.21
C ALA A 124 -6.47 3.74 -21.31
N THR A 125 -5.80 4.29 -22.33
CA THR A 125 -5.19 3.53 -23.43
C THR A 125 -4.11 2.57 -22.91
N ALA A 126 -3.23 3.01 -22.01
CA ALA A 126 -2.21 2.15 -21.42
C ALA A 126 -2.83 0.96 -20.67
N ILE A 127 -3.83 1.20 -19.82
CA ILE A 127 -4.54 0.15 -19.07
C ILE A 127 -5.24 -0.82 -20.03
N LYS A 128 -5.89 -0.30 -21.08
CA LYS A 128 -6.57 -1.10 -22.10
C LYS A 128 -5.58 -2.00 -22.84
N VAL A 129 -4.47 -1.44 -23.35
CA VAL A 129 -3.44 -2.20 -24.07
C VAL A 129 -2.85 -3.30 -23.19
N ILE A 130 -2.56 -3.02 -21.92
CA ILE A 130 -2.07 -4.03 -20.98
C ILE A 130 -3.09 -5.15 -20.75
N ALA A 131 -4.37 -4.82 -20.68
CA ALA A 131 -5.44 -5.80 -20.47
C ALA A 131 -5.72 -6.66 -21.70
N GLU A 132 -5.63 -6.09 -22.90
CA GLU A 132 -6.00 -6.76 -24.17
C GLU A 132 -4.81 -7.46 -24.86
N THR A 133 -3.58 -7.04 -24.55
CA THR A 133 -2.37 -7.65 -25.15
C THR A 133 -1.83 -8.75 -24.23
N PRO A 134 -1.69 -10.00 -24.71
CA PRO A 134 -1.14 -11.11 -23.93
C PRO A 134 0.24 -10.82 -23.33
N GLU A 135 0.57 -11.51 -22.23
CA GLU A 135 1.80 -11.27 -21.48
C GLU A 135 3.06 -11.64 -22.25
N GLU A 136 2.95 -12.64 -23.11
CA GLU A 136 3.98 -13.09 -24.02
C GLU A 136 4.39 -11.97 -24.99
N LYS A 137 3.52 -10.99 -25.22
CA LYS A 137 3.76 -9.79 -26.03
C LYS A 137 4.00 -8.54 -25.19
N THR A 138 4.46 -8.68 -23.94
CA THR A 138 4.77 -7.52 -23.08
C THR A 138 5.70 -6.51 -23.75
N SER A 139 6.62 -6.98 -24.61
CA SER A 139 7.55 -6.16 -25.41
C SER A 139 6.87 -5.22 -26.41
N GLU A 140 5.66 -5.54 -26.85
CA GLU A 140 4.89 -4.74 -27.82
C GLU A 140 4.01 -3.69 -27.14
N ARG A 141 3.64 -3.92 -25.87
CA ARG A 141 2.60 -3.14 -25.17
C ARG A 141 2.93 -1.65 -25.07
N LEU A 142 4.18 -1.29 -24.82
CA LEU A 142 4.58 0.12 -24.70
C LEU A 142 4.36 0.87 -26.02
N ASN A 143 4.72 0.25 -27.14
CA ASN A 143 4.54 0.80 -28.48
C ASN A 143 3.06 0.87 -28.86
N LEU A 144 2.29 -0.18 -28.56
CA LEU A 144 0.84 -0.23 -28.78
C LEU A 144 0.09 0.84 -27.97
N ALA A 145 0.57 1.14 -26.75
CA ALA A 145 0.04 2.22 -25.93
C ALA A 145 0.39 3.62 -26.46
N ARG A 146 1.26 3.72 -27.47
CA ARG A 146 1.72 4.97 -28.11
C ARG A 146 2.30 5.97 -27.11
N LEU A 147 2.90 5.47 -26.02
CA LEU A 147 3.52 6.29 -24.99
C LEU A 147 4.96 6.60 -25.40
N LYS A 148 5.26 7.90 -25.58
CA LYS A 148 6.64 8.36 -25.77
C LYS A 148 7.45 8.18 -24.50
N THR A 149 8.71 7.77 -24.64
CA THR A 149 9.63 7.57 -23.52
C THR A 149 10.91 8.39 -23.66
N ARG A 150 11.66 8.45 -22.57
CA ARG A 150 13.01 8.99 -22.44
C ARG A 150 13.89 8.04 -21.61
N PRO A 151 15.23 8.17 -21.66
CA PRO A 151 16.12 7.44 -20.77
C PRO A 151 15.85 7.75 -19.29
N GLY A 152 16.05 6.75 -18.43
CA GLY A 152 16.15 6.97 -16.99
C GLY A 152 17.46 7.68 -16.62
N GLN A 153 17.52 8.23 -15.40
CA GLN A 153 18.68 8.94 -14.87
C GLN A 153 19.69 8.00 -14.20
N THR A 154 19.20 6.89 -13.67
CA THR A 154 19.93 5.89 -12.88
C THR A 154 19.63 4.45 -13.29
N VAL A 155 18.70 4.26 -14.22
CA VAL A 155 18.23 2.95 -14.73
C VAL A 155 18.08 2.96 -16.25
N GLU A 156 18.25 1.79 -16.86
CA GLU A 156 18.05 1.58 -18.30
C GLU A 156 16.56 1.47 -18.67
N ALA A 157 15.68 1.21 -17.70
CA ALA A 157 14.25 1.09 -17.90
C ALA A 157 13.66 2.39 -18.50
N PRO A 158 12.94 2.34 -19.65
CA PRO A 158 12.41 3.54 -20.29
C PRO A 158 11.40 4.29 -19.41
N VAL A 159 11.52 5.61 -19.35
CA VAL A 159 10.63 6.48 -18.56
C VAL A 159 9.61 7.16 -19.48
N ILE A 160 8.32 7.06 -19.17
CA ILE A 160 7.20 7.65 -19.90
C ILE A 160 7.23 9.18 -19.76
N ASN A 161 7.20 9.90 -20.89
CA ASN A 161 7.32 11.35 -20.94
C ASN A 161 6.25 12.08 -20.12
N ASN A 162 5.04 11.56 -20.09
CA ASN A 162 3.90 12.20 -19.43
C ASN A 162 3.71 11.76 -17.96
N ALA A 163 4.63 10.97 -17.41
CA ALA A 163 4.58 10.63 -15.99
C ALA A 163 4.85 11.87 -15.14
N TYR A 164 3.98 12.17 -14.17
CA TYR A 164 4.17 13.29 -13.26
C TYR A 164 5.11 12.93 -12.09
N LEU A 165 5.26 11.63 -11.80
CA LEU A 165 6.23 11.11 -10.87
C LEU A 165 6.76 9.75 -11.32
N VAL A 166 8.05 9.55 -11.11
CA VAL A 166 8.80 8.33 -11.41
C VAL A 166 9.68 7.97 -10.21
N TYR A 167 9.63 6.72 -9.77
CA TYR A 167 10.69 6.11 -8.99
C TYR A 167 11.51 5.22 -9.90
N GLU A 168 12.79 5.55 -10.02
CA GLU A 168 13.76 4.66 -10.65
C GLU A 168 14.37 3.78 -9.58
N GLY A 169 14.49 2.49 -9.86
CA GLY A 169 15.11 1.60 -8.91
C GLY A 169 15.68 0.32 -9.52
N LYS A 170 16.48 -0.34 -8.68
CA LYS A 170 17.18 -1.57 -9.01
C LYS A 170 16.74 -2.68 -8.09
N LEU A 171 16.77 -3.92 -8.59
CA LEU A 171 16.59 -5.09 -7.74
C LEU A 171 17.63 -5.07 -6.61
N VAL A 172 17.14 -5.15 -5.36
CA VAL A 172 18.01 -5.20 -4.18
C VAL A 172 19.05 -6.31 -4.31
N LYS A 173 20.17 -6.14 -3.60
CA LYS A 173 21.22 -7.15 -3.48
C LYS A 173 21.19 -7.76 -2.08
N PRO A 174 21.66 -9.00 -1.91
CA PRO A 174 21.92 -9.55 -0.59
C PRO A 174 22.73 -8.58 0.26
N SER A 175 22.26 -8.34 1.48
CA SER A 175 22.84 -7.35 2.39
C SER A 175 22.63 -7.76 3.84
N LYS A 176 22.94 -6.86 4.77
CA LYS A 176 22.70 -7.01 6.20
C LYS A 176 21.87 -5.85 6.74
N ASP A 177 21.05 -6.13 7.76
CA ASP A 177 20.39 -5.08 8.54
C ASP A 177 21.37 -4.36 9.50
N PHE A 178 20.86 -3.36 10.23
CA PHE A 178 21.62 -2.60 11.22
C PHE A 178 22.17 -3.45 12.38
N PHE A 179 21.69 -4.68 12.54
CA PHE A 179 22.13 -5.63 13.56
C PHE A 179 22.98 -6.76 12.96
N GLY A 180 23.42 -6.64 11.70
CA GLY A 180 24.26 -7.61 11.02
C GLY A 180 23.54 -8.86 10.49
N ASN A 181 22.22 -8.96 10.61
CA ASN A 181 21.47 -10.11 10.12
C ASN A 181 21.30 -10.03 8.61
N ALA A 182 21.41 -11.16 7.92
CA ALA A 182 21.21 -11.23 6.48
C ALA A 182 19.78 -10.79 6.09
N ILE A 183 19.70 -9.98 5.04
CA ILE A 183 18.45 -9.55 4.40
C ILE A 183 18.59 -9.68 2.89
N TYR A 184 17.46 -9.82 2.19
CA TYR A 184 17.40 -9.93 0.74
C TYR A 184 18.29 -11.03 0.14
N GLU A 185 18.27 -12.25 0.72
CA GLU A 185 18.95 -13.42 0.14
C GLU A 185 18.69 -13.55 -1.37
N LYS A 186 17.47 -13.23 -1.77
CA LYS A 186 17.08 -12.96 -3.16
C LYS A 186 16.44 -11.58 -3.25
N ALA A 187 16.43 -11.02 -4.47
CA ALA A 187 15.78 -9.75 -4.75
C ALA A 187 14.23 -9.84 -4.74
N TRP A 188 13.69 -11.02 -4.44
CA TRP A 188 12.27 -11.27 -4.35
C TRP A 188 11.96 -12.36 -3.33
N ALA A 189 10.70 -12.42 -2.91
CA ALA A 189 10.11 -13.54 -2.20
C ALA A 189 8.94 -14.11 -2.99
N ASP A 190 8.82 -15.43 -3.02
CA ASP A 190 7.65 -16.10 -3.58
C ASP A 190 6.61 -16.28 -2.47
N VAL A 191 5.43 -15.71 -2.66
CA VAL A 191 4.34 -15.70 -1.66
C VAL A 191 3.04 -16.15 -2.34
N GLY A 192 2.62 -17.37 -2.07
CA GLY A 192 1.46 -17.97 -2.73
C GLY A 192 1.60 -17.93 -4.25
N SER A 193 0.57 -17.43 -4.91
CA SER A 193 0.50 -17.27 -6.36
C SER A 193 1.32 -16.08 -6.91
N HIS A 194 2.12 -15.40 -6.09
CA HIS A 194 2.84 -14.18 -6.49
C HIS A 194 4.34 -14.25 -6.18
N ARG A 195 5.11 -13.48 -6.95
CA ARG A 195 6.51 -13.13 -6.68
C ARG A 195 6.56 -11.64 -6.35
N VAL A 196 7.09 -11.32 -5.17
CA VAL A 196 7.21 -9.95 -4.65
C VAL A 196 8.65 -9.51 -4.81
N TYR A 197 8.93 -8.60 -5.73
CA TYR A 197 10.26 -8.01 -5.91
C TYR A 197 10.47 -6.83 -4.98
N PHE A 198 11.68 -6.74 -4.44
CA PHE A 198 12.14 -5.62 -3.65
C PHE A 198 13.05 -4.73 -4.50
N ILE A 199 12.65 -3.47 -4.65
CA ILE A 199 13.27 -2.48 -5.52
C ILE A 199 13.90 -1.41 -4.64
N GLU A 200 15.22 -1.28 -4.67
CA GLU A 200 15.93 -0.15 -4.09
C GLU A 200 15.81 1.05 -5.02
N ILE A 201 15.18 2.12 -4.55
CA ILE A 201 14.98 3.32 -5.33
C ILE A 201 16.28 4.12 -5.34
N THR A 202 16.76 4.47 -6.54
CA THR A 202 18.00 5.20 -6.77
C THR A 202 17.77 6.64 -7.20
N ALA A 203 16.59 6.95 -7.76
CA ALA A 203 16.18 8.31 -8.04
C ALA A 203 14.66 8.50 -7.96
N ILE A 204 14.25 9.70 -7.60
CA ILE A 204 12.86 10.18 -7.68
C ILE A 204 12.84 11.30 -8.70
N GLN A 205 12.03 11.17 -9.74
CA GLN A 205 11.71 12.29 -10.64
C GLN A 205 10.31 12.81 -10.34
N LEU A 206 10.17 14.13 -10.24
CA LEU A 206 8.90 14.83 -10.09
C LEU A 206 8.77 15.89 -11.18
N ARG A 207 7.60 16.03 -11.79
CA ARG A 207 7.36 17.08 -12.79
C ARG A 207 7.72 18.46 -12.22
N LYS A 208 8.51 19.25 -12.97
CA LYS A 208 9.13 20.49 -12.46
C LYS A 208 8.12 21.51 -11.95
N ASP A 209 6.99 21.67 -12.64
CA ASP A 209 5.90 22.57 -12.19
C ASP A 209 5.26 22.13 -10.86
N ILE A 210 5.24 20.83 -10.55
CA ILE A 210 4.79 20.33 -9.24
C ILE A 210 5.85 20.63 -8.19
N ALA A 211 7.13 20.39 -8.49
CA ALA A 211 8.23 20.70 -7.59
C ALA A 211 8.27 22.20 -7.22
N GLU A 212 7.94 23.07 -8.17
CA GLU A 212 7.84 24.53 -8.02
C GLU A 212 6.51 25.01 -7.40
N GLY A 213 5.56 24.11 -7.10
CA GLY A 213 4.26 24.44 -6.51
C GLY A 213 3.23 25.07 -7.45
N LYS A 214 3.54 25.15 -8.76
CA LYS A 214 2.61 25.60 -9.82
C LYS A 214 1.49 24.59 -10.09
N SER A 215 1.74 23.32 -9.78
CA SER A 215 0.73 22.26 -9.78
C SER A 215 0.78 21.45 -8.50
N GLN A 216 -0.33 20.81 -8.16
CA GLN A 216 -0.50 19.99 -6.96
C GLN A 216 -1.02 18.60 -7.32
N ILE A 217 -0.39 17.56 -6.76
CA ILE A 217 -0.89 16.18 -6.74
C ILE A 217 -1.98 16.10 -5.67
N HIS A 218 -3.16 15.60 -6.04
CA HIS A 218 -4.26 15.31 -5.14
C HIS A 218 -4.52 13.80 -5.11
N TRP A 219 -4.52 13.22 -3.91
CA TRP A 219 -4.80 11.81 -3.70
C TRP A 219 -5.72 11.56 -2.50
N GLN A 220 -6.55 10.52 -2.60
CA GLN A 220 -7.38 10.01 -1.50
C GLN A 220 -6.79 8.71 -0.92
N GLY A 221 -6.15 8.79 0.24
CA GLY A 221 -5.55 7.64 0.93
C GLY A 221 -6.57 6.67 1.53
N LEU A 222 -7.80 7.14 1.76
CA LEU A 222 -8.92 6.33 2.22
C LEU A 222 -10.11 6.46 1.25
N PRO A 223 -10.97 5.44 1.15
CA PRO A 223 -12.22 5.48 0.41
C PRO A 223 -13.25 6.41 1.06
N GLU A 224 -14.15 6.93 0.25
CA GLU A 224 -15.38 7.59 0.68
C GLU A 224 -16.47 6.52 0.91
N TRP A 225 -17.14 6.59 2.05
CA TRP A 225 -18.25 5.73 2.40
C TRP A 225 -19.05 6.35 3.55
N SER A 226 -20.35 6.11 3.58
CA SER A 226 -21.26 6.62 4.61
C SER A 226 -21.94 5.43 5.30
N PRO A 227 -21.65 5.17 6.59
CA PRO A 227 -22.35 4.13 7.33
C PRO A 227 -23.82 4.49 7.55
N ASP A 228 -24.65 3.48 7.79
CA ASP A 228 -26.00 3.67 8.34
C ASP A 228 -25.90 4.45 9.67
N PRO A 229 -26.62 5.57 9.83
CA PRO A 229 -26.61 6.36 11.07
C PRO A 229 -27.01 5.59 12.34
N ALA A 230 -27.75 4.50 12.21
CA ALA A 230 -28.19 3.65 13.32
C ALA A 230 -27.11 2.65 13.79
N LEU A 231 -26.06 2.44 13.02
CA LEU A 231 -24.98 1.51 13.34
C LEU A 231 -23.82 2.19 14.07
N PRO A 232 -22.95 1.42 14.77
CA PRO A 232 -21.79 1.96 15.47
C PRO A 232 -20.93 2.84 14.56
N LYS A 233 -20.50 3.98 15.11
CA LYS A 233 -19.64 4.95 14.46
C LYS A 233 -18.57 5.42 15.45
N PRO A 234 -17.39 5.85 14.95
CA PRO A 234 -16.35 6.35 15.82
C PRO A 234 -16.85 7.53 16.66
N GLU A 235 -16.53 7.51 17.95
CA GLU A 235 -16.80 8.57 18.91
C GLU A 235 -15.67 9.61 18.94
N ARG A 236 -15.81 10.61 19.83
CA ARG A 236 -14.78 11.61 20.04
C ARG A 236 -13.58 10.98 20.76
N VAL A 237 -12.37 11.20 20.22
CA VAL A 237 -11.11 10.85 20.90
C VAL A 237 -11.05 11.53 22.27
N THR A 238 -10.73 10.75 23.30
CA THR A 238 -10.55 11.16 24.70
C THR A 238 -9.12 10.82 25.13
N PRO A 239 -8.11 11.63 24.75
CA PRO A 239 -6.71 11.34 25.04
C PRO A 239 -6.47 11.23 26.55
N LYS A 240 -5.70 10.23 26.98
CA LYS A 240 -5.25 10.16 28.38
C LYS A 240 -4.38 11.38 28.72
N SER A 241 -4.65 12.00 29.86
CA SER A 241 -3.95 13.20 30.33
C SER A 241 -2.43 12.98 30.39
N GLY A 242 -1.65 13.92 29.87
CA GLY A 242 -0.18 13.89 29.92
C GLY A 242 0.52 13.31 28.69
N LEU A 243 -0.18 12.61 27.79
CA LEU A 243 0.40 12.07 26.55
C LEU A 243 0.70 13.13 25.47
N ALA A 244 0.13 14.34 25.60
CA ALA A 244 0.19 15.39 24.59
C ALA A 244 1.55 16.12 24.48
N LYS A 245 2.56 15.77 25.31
CA LYS A 245 3.86 16.46 25.35
C LYS A 245 4.90 15.96 24.32
N HIS A 246 4.56 14.94 23.53
CA HIS A 246 5.48 14.32 22.55
C HIS A 246 5.05 14.55 21.09
N TYR A 247 5.93 14.20 20.15
CA TYR A 247 5.71 14.32 18.70
C TYR A 247 4.36 13.72 18.28
N GLN A 248 3.54 14.49 17.56
CA GLN A 248 2.27 14.02 17.01
C GLN A 248 2.41 13.68 15.52
N LYS A 249 2.01 12.47 15.13
CA LYS A 249 2.00 12.10 13.72
C LYS A 249 0.87 12.81 12.98
N GLY A 250 1.23 13.60 11.98
CA GLY A 250 0.28 14.08 10.99
C GLY A 250 -0.30 12.94 10.16
N TYR A 251 -1.60 13.02 9.87
CA TYR A 251 -2.28 12.14 8.92
C TYR A 251 -3.45 12.87 8.28
N THR A 252 -3.59 12.80 6.97
CA THR A 252 -4.79 13.27 6.25
C THR A 252 -5.16 12.21 5.24
N PRO A 253 -6.44 11.81 5.11
CA PRO A 253 -6.84 10.93 4.03
C PRO A 253 -6.88 11.65 2.68
N GLN A 254 -6.87 12.99 2.66
CA GLN A 254 -6.84 13.81 1.46
C GLN A 254 -5.46 14.46 1.33
N TYR A 255 -4.57 13.79 0.60
CA TYR A 255 -3.19 14.22 0.39
C TYR A 255 -3.12 15.24 -0.73
N LYS A 256 -2.32 16.27 -0.49
CA LYS A 256 -2.00 17.35 -1.42
C LYS A 256 -0.48 17.54 -1.42
N PHE A 257 0.15 17.60 -2.58
CA PHE A 257 1.60 17.82 -2.67
C PHE A 257 1.98 18.67 -3.90
N PRO A 258 2.78 19.73 -3.74
CA PRO A 258 3.18 20.33 -2.47
C PRO A 258 1.98 21.04 -1.81
N ALA A 259 1.99 21.17 -0.49
CA ALA A 259 1.03 21.92 0.33
C ALA A 259 1.78 22.62 1.47
N ALA A 260 1.15 23.59 2.15
CA ALA A 260 1.79 24.38 3.22
C ALA A 260 2.40 23.51 4.35
N ASN A 261 1.84 22.31 4.57
CA ASN A 261 2.30 21.35 5.57
C ASN A 261 3.17 20.21 5.00
N THR A 262 3.55 20.29 3.72
CA THR A 262 4.53 19.37 3.11
C THR A 262 5.80 20.15 2.78
N VAL A 263 6.97 19.53 2.93
CA VAL A 263 8.22 20.17 2.51
C VAL A 263 8.32 20.19 0.99
N ALA A 264 8.99 21.21 0.46
CA ALA A 264 9.29 21.34 -0.95
C ALA A 264 10.16 20.17 -1.44
N PHE A 265 10.01 19.80 -2.72
CA PHE A 265 10.88 18.82 -3.35
C PHE A 265 12.27 19.43 -3.61
N GLU A 266 13.25 19.09 -2.79
CA GLU A 266 14.65 19.56 -2.91
C GLU A 266 15.42 18.78 -4.00
N ALA A 267 15.28 19.20 -5.26
CA ALA A 267 15.97 18.54 -6.36
C ALA A 267 17.49 18.69 -6.28
N ASP A 268 18.22 17.63 -6.63
CA ASP A 268 19.68 17.68 -6.88
C ASP A 268 19.98 18.11 -8.31
N ASP A 269 19.06 17.82 -9.25
CA ASP A 269 19.22 18.10 -10.68
C ASP A 269 17.87 18.30 -11.37
N SER A 270 17.87 18.70 -12.64
CA SER A 270 16.69 18.76 -13.48
C SER A 270 16.98 18.34 -14.92
N ALA A 271 16.15 17.46 -15.47
CA ALA A 271 16.25 17.02 -16.86
C ALA A 271 14.87 16.69 -17.43
N HIS A 272 14.67 16.92 -18.73
CA HIS A 272 13.44 16.57 -19.46
C HIS A 272 12.13 17.07 -18.81
N GLY A 273 12.15 18.26 -18.20
CA GLY A 273 10.98 18.83 -17.51
C GLY A 273 10.71 18.24 -16.12
N MET A 274 11.65 17.47 -15.57
CA MET A 274 11.56 16.86 -14.26
C MET A 274 12.60 17.46 -13.32
N ALA A 275 12.19 17.69 -12.08
CA ALA A 275 13.06 17.85 -10.93
C ALA A 275 13.49 16.46 -10.44
N ILE A 276 14.78 16.24 -10.19
CA ILE A 276 15.36 14.93 -9.89
C ILE A 276 16.01 14.97 -8.52
N ARG A 277 15.69 13.97 -7.69
CA ARG A 277 16.43 13.69 -6.46
C ARG A 277 17.14 12.35 -6.59
N TYR A 278 18.45 12.32 -6.37
CA TYR A 278 19.21 11.09 -6.28
C TYR A 278 19.16 10.55 -4.84
N LEU A 279 18.94 9.25 -4.72
CA LEU A 279 19.02 8.56 -3.45
C LEU A 279 20.32 7.77 -3.44
N ALA A 280 21.36 8.34 -2.80
CA ALA A 280 22.60 7.63 -2.59
C ALA A 280 22.34 6.34 -1.77
N PRO A 281 23.07 5.25 -2.02
CA PRO A 281 23.13 4.13 -1.08
C PRO A 281 23.49 4.71 0.30
N LEU A 282 22.80 4.28 1.36
CA LEU A 282 23.06 4.80 2.70
C LEU A 282 24.55 4.64 3.03
N PRO A 283 25.23 5.71 3.51
CA PRO A 283 26.59 5.59 4.02
C PRO A 283 26.68 4.50 5.09
N LYS A 284 27.80 3.78 5.16
CA LYS A 284 28.01 2.65 6.10
C LYS A 284 27.91 3.06 7.57
N ASP A 285 28.00 4.36 7.85
CA ASP A 285 28.16 5.00 9.15
C ASP A 285 26.99 5.95 9.50
N GLN A 286 25.88 5.91 8.76
CA GLN A 286 24.74 6.78 9.08
C GLN A 286 24.03 6.33 10.38
N ILE A 287 24.52 6.87 11.50
CA ILE A 287 23.94 6.73 12.85
C ILE A 287 22.74 7.67 13.02
N GLU A 288 22.69 8.77 12.27
CA GLU A 288 21.63 9.77 12.35
C GLU A 288 20.92 9.95 11.00
N VAL A 289 19.70 9.44 10.93
CA VAL A 289 18.81 9.65 9.81
C VAL A 289 18.04 10.94 10.07
N ASP A 290 18.52 12.03 9.47
CA ASP A 290 17.80 13.29 9.46
C ASP A 290 16.54 13.16 8.57
N ASN A 291 15.44 12.81 9.23
CA ASN A 291 14.11 12.73 8.63
C ASN A 291 13.62 14.07 8.08
N ASP A 292 14.23 15.19 8.46
CA ASP A 292 13.84 16.51 8.01
C ASP A 292 14.42 16.84 6.63
N ARG A 293 15.52 16.19 6.26
CA ARG A 293 16.11 16.24 4.91
C ARG A 293 15.61 15.14 3.98
N ALA A 294 15.04 14.05 4.50
CA ALA A 294 14.48 12.94 3.71
C ALA A 294 12.96 13.10 3.42
N ARG A 295 12.52 14.32 3.09
CA ARG A 295 11.10 14.70 2.90
C ARG A 295 10.69 14.80 1.42
N TRP A 296 11.12 13.83 0.61
CA TRP A 296 10.67 13.62 -0.77
C TRP A 296 9.17 13.31 -0.80
N PRO A 297 8.51 13.20 -1.96
CA PRO A 297 7.22 12.52 -2.05
C PRO A 297 7.44 11.02 -1.75
N CYS A 298 7.77 10.71 -0.49
CA CYS A 298 8.17 9.41 0.03
C CYS A 298 6.95 8.48 0.26
N PHE A 299 5.79 8.85 -0.26
CA PHE A 299 4.54 8.20 0.05
C PHE A 299 3.67 8.22 -1.20
N PHE A 300 3.91 7.27 -2.11
CA PHE A 300 3.02 7.09 -3.25
C PHE A 300 1.90 6.13 -2.91
N PRO A 301 0.69 6.60 -3.07
CA PRO A 301 0.06 7.06 -1.86
C PRO A 301 -0.40 5.91 -1.00
N SER A 302 -0.08 6.05 0.28
CA SER A 302 -0.14 4.96 1.22
C SER A 302 -1.57 4.77 1.74
N PRO A 303 -2.22 3.63 1.47
CA PRO A 303 -3.42 3.27 2.19
C PRO A 303 -3.08 3.09 3.67
N THR A 304 -4.08 3.08 4.55
CA THR A 304 -3.85 2.84 5.98
C THR A 304 -4.63 1.62 6.43
N GLY A 305 -3.91 0.55 6.73
CA GLY A 305 -4.47 -0.62 7.40
C GLY A 305 -4.56 -0.38 8.90
N MET A 306 -5.73 -0.64 9.49
CA MET A 306 -5.94 -0.59 10.94
C MET A 306 -5.58 -1.97 11.51
N ILE A 307 -4.34 -2.14 11.97
CA ILE A 307 -3.81 -3.44 12.36
C ILE A 307 -4.15 -3.73 13.83
N THR A 308 -4.92 -4.78 14.09
CA THR A 308 -5.29 -5.21 15.44
C THR A 308 -4.64 -6.53 15.82
N ALA A 309 -4.38 -6.75 17.11
CA ALA A 309 -3.92 -8.04 17.62
C ALA A 309 -4.22 -8.18 19.11
N TRP A 310 -4.39 -9.43 19.56
CA TRP A 310 -4.52 -9.76 20.98
C TRP A 310 -3.16 -9.80 21.66
N THR A 311 -3.05 -9.15 22.80
CA THR A 311 -1.90 -9.32 23.70
C THR A 311 -2.01 -10.65 24.44
N LYS A 312 -0.92 -11.08 25.09
CA LYS A 312 -0.86 -12.35 25.85
C LYS A 312 -1.92 -12.42 26.96
N ASP A 313 -2.26 -11.28 27.55
CA ASP A 313 -3.27 -11.12 28.60
C ASP A 313 -4.68 -10.80 28.05
N GLY A 314 -4.92 -10.99 26.75
CA GLY A 314 -6.24 -10.85 26.15
C GLY A 314 -6.71 -9.41 25.92
N ARG A 315 -5.83 -8.41 26.02
CA ARG A 315 -6.15 -7.01 25.70
C ARG A 315 -6.01 -6.74 24.20
N ALA A 316 -6.86 -5.86 23.68
CA ALA A 316 -6.86 -5.48 22.28
C ALA A 316 -5.83 -4.36 22.01
N ASN A 317 -4.93 -4.59 21.05
CA ASN A 317 -4.00 -3.56 20.56
C ASN A 317 -4.38 -3.13 19.14
N LEU A 318 -4.08 -1.86 18.79
CA LEU A 318 -4.30 -1.25 17.47
C LEU A 318 -3.06 -0.47 17.03
N MET A 319 -2.70 -0.59 15.75
CA MET A 319 -1.71 0.26 15.09
C MET A 319 -2.16 0.57 13.65
N PRO A 320 -2.40 1.85 13.32
CA PRO A 320 -2.50 2.27 11.93
C PRO A 320 -1.16 2.09 11.22
N CYS A 321 -1.17 1.42 10.06
CA CYS A 321 0.02 1.12 9.28
C CYS A 321 -0.16 1.60 7.83
N GLY A 322 0.57 2.66 7.47
CA GLY A 322 0.58 3.23 6.11
C GLY A 322 1.30 2.35 5.08
N SER A 323 2.20 1.48 5.52
CA SER A 323 2.91 0.52 4.66
C SER A 323 2.21 -0.83 4.66
N THR A 324 0.90 -0.84 4.40
CA THR A 324 0.08 -2.06 4.29
C THR A 324 -0.36 -2.23 2.84
N THR A 325 -0.24 -3.43 2.29
CA THR A 325 -0.71 -3.74 0.93
C THR A 325 -1.14 -5.20 0.81
N ILE A 326 -1.79 -5.57 -0.29
CA ILE A 326 -2.04 -6.97 -0.67
C ILE A 326 -0.93 -7.42 -1.60
N ILE A 327 -0.26 -8.53 -1.26
CA ILE A 327 0.89 -9.02 -2.03
C ILE A 327 0.66 -10.35 -2.73
N SER A 328 -0.43 -11.06 -2.42
CA SER A 328 -0.78 -12.30 -3.12
C SER A 328 -2.29 -12.50 -3.16
N ARG A 329 -2.78 -13.08 -4.27
CA ARG A 329 -4.20 -13.38 -4.47
C ARG A 329 -4.60 -14.74 -3.91
N HIS A 330 -3.73 -15.74 -3.99
CA HIS A 330 -4.05 -17.10 -3.58
C HIS A 330 -2.84 -17.82 -2.96
N PRO A 331 -2.86 -18.11 -1.64
CA PRO A 331 -3.82 -17.56 -0.69
C PRO A 331 -3.79 -16.01 -0.67
N LEU A 332 -4.88 -15.37 -0.23
CA LEU A 332 -4.93 -13.91 -0.10
C LEU A 332 -4.01 -13.48 1.03
N ILE A 333 -2.99 -12.66 0.75
CA ILE A 333 -2.01 -12.19 1.74
C ILE A 333 -2.07 -10.67 1.89
N ILE A 334 -2.35 -10.21 3.11
CA ILE A 334 -2.18 -8.82 3.53
C ILE A 334 -0.85 -8.66 4.26
N ALA A 335 -0.13 -7.58 3.94
CA ALA A 335 1.23 -7.38 4.37
C ALA A 335 1.47 -5.98 4.96
N PRO A 336 1.29 -5.79 6.28
CA PRO A 336 1.77 -4.60 6.97
C PRO A 336 3.28 -4.67 7.19
N CYS A 337 3.98 -3.55 6.96
CA CYS A 337 5.40 -3.40 7.23
C CYS A 337 5.62 -2.64 8.55
N VAL A 338 6.25 -3.28 9.52
CA VAL A 338 6.37 -2.78 10.89
C VAL A 338 7.82 -2.54 11.24
N SER A 339 8.13 -1.34 11.76
CA SER A 339 9.49 -1.00 12.18
C SER A 339 9.93 -1.79 13.41
N TYR A 340 11.17 -2.26 13.37
CA TYR A 340 11.83 -2.98 14.47
C TYR A 340 13.17 -2.36 14.87
N SER A 341 13.63 -1.34 14.14
CA SER A 341 14.89 -0.65 14.41
C SER A 341 14.78 0.30 15.60
N LYS A 342 15.92 0.78 16.10
CA LYS A 342 16.01 1.78 17.17
C LYS A 342 16.76 3.01 16.68
N ILE A 343 16.27 3.61 15.60
CA ILE A 343 16.95 4.77 14.97
C ILE A 343 16.55 6.07 15.68
N ASN A 344 15.25 6.32 15.84
CA ASN A 344 14.68 7.47 16.53
C ASN A 344 13.22 7.18 16.89
N GLU A 345 12.52 8.14 17.52
CA GLU A 345 11.11 8.01 17.92
C GLU A 345 10.18 7.61 16.74
N ARG A 346 10.47 8.10 15.52
CA ARG A 346 9.68 7.79 14.32
C ARG A 346 9.89 6.35 13.81
N TYR A 347 11.08 5.79 13.98
CA TYR A 347 11.41 4.41 13.59
C TYR A 347 11.77 3.53 14.79
N ALA A 348 11.14 3.78 15.94
CA ALA A 348 11.29 2.94 17.11
C ALA A 348 10.53 1.62 16.93
N PRO A 349 10.94 0.55 17.63
CA PRO A 349 10.26 -0.74 17.56
C PRO A 349 8.80 -0.58 17.99
N ARG A 350 7.88 -1.17 17.22
CA ARG A 350 6.44 -1.07 17.52
C ARG A 350 5.99 -2.25 18.38
N ALA A 351 5.27 -1.97 19.47
CA ALA A 351 4.69 -3.01 20.34
C ALA A 351 3.86 -4.03 19.56
N SER A 352 3.14 -3.58 18.53
CA SER A 352 2.34 -4.45 17.65
C SER A 352 3.16 -5.55 16.97
N LEU A 353 4.44 -5.34 16.67
CA LEU A 353 5.28 -6.41 16.12
C LEU A 353 5.40 -7.58 17.10
N TYR A 354 5.65 -7.28 18.38
CA TYR A 354 5.70 -8.29 19.43
C TYR A 354 4.34 -8.94 19.65
N THR A 355 3.27 -8.13 19.74
CA THR A 355 1.89 -8.62 19.91
C THR A 355 1.51 -9.63 18.82
N ILE A 356 1.74 -9.30 17.55
CA ILE A 356 1.39 -10.15 16.40
C ILE A 356 2.21 -11.45 16.40
N ARG A 357 3.52 -11.37 16.74
CA ARG A 357 4.38 -12.55 16.85
C ARG A 357 3.94 -13.53 17.94
N MET A 358 3.43 -13.00 19.05
CA MET A 358 2.90 -13.79 20.15
C MET A 358 1.56 -14.41 19.80
N ALA A 359 0.64 -13.61 19.25
CA ALA A 359 -0.70 -14.07 18.84
C ALA A 359 -0.66 -15.04 17.64
N LYS A 360 0.38 -14.97 16.79
CA LYS A 360 0.46 -15.65 15.49
C LYS A 360 -0.68 -15.29 14.54
N SER A 361 -1.29 -14.13 14.75
CA SER A 361 -2.44 -13.62 14.02
C SER A 361 -2.55 -12.10 14.17
N PHE A 362 -3.31 -11.49 13.27
CA PHE A 362 -3.68 -10.09 13.33
C PHE A 362 -4.95 -9.81 12.52
N GLY A 363 -5.62 -8.71 12.80
CA GLY A 363 -6.72 -8.18 11.99
C GLY A 363 -6.22 -7.01 11.16
N CYS A 364 -6.80 -6.80 9.99
CA CYS A 364 -6.59 -5.60 9.18
C CYS A 364 -7.94 -4.98 8.83
N GLY A 365 -8.26 -3.84 9.45
CA GLY A 365 -9.47 -3.07 9.13
C GLY A 365 -9.22 -2.03 8.04
N VAL A 366 -10.23 -1.80 7.20
CA VAL A 366 -10.22 -0.75 6.16
C VAL A 366 -10.89 0.50 6.71
N ALA A 367 -10.11 1.58 6.86
CA ALA A 367 -10.65 2.88 7.23
C ALA A 367 -11.31 3.59 6.04
N TYR A 368 -12.17 4.57 6.33
CA TYR A 368 -12.83 5.45 5.35
C TYR A 368 -12.69 6.92 5.75
N ILE A 369 -13.02 7.83 4.83
CA ILE A 369 -12.97 9.28 5.09
C ILE A 369 -14.05 9.64 6.10
N ASN A 370 -13.62 9.89 7.34
CA ASN A 370 -14.44 10.41 8.42
C ASN A 370 -13.54 11.16 9.43
N ASP A 371 -14.02 12.28 9.97
CA ASP A 371 -13.22 13.13 10.86
C ASP A 371 -12.86 12.45 12.19
N ALA A 372 -13.80 11.73 12.80
CA ALA A 372 -13.57 11.01 14.04
C ALA A 372 -12.58 9.86 13.81
N LEU A 373 -12.75 9.10 12.71
CA LEU A 373 -11.80 8.04 12.34
C LEU A 373 -10.39 8.59 12.01
N THR A 374 -10.31 9.75 11.36
CA THR A 374 -9.03 10.42 11.08
C THR A 374 -8.33 10.82 12.38
N LYS A 375 -9.07 11.31 13.38
CA LYS A 375 -8.54 11.60 14.73
C LYS A 375 -8.10 10.31 15.44
N ALA A 376 -8.88 9.24 15.34
CA ALA A 376 -8.54 7.93 15.90
C ALA A 376 -7.25 7.35 15.29
N ILE A 377 -7.05 7.49 13.97
CA ILE A 377 -5.81 7.12 13.28
C ILE A 377 -4.61 7.93 13.82
N ARG A 378 -4.75 9.26 13.93
CA ARG A 378 -3.67 10.12 14.47
C ARG A 378 -3.30 9.74 15.90
N TYR A 379 -4.31 9.54 16.76
CA TYR A 379 -4.11 9.13 18.15
C TYR A 379 -3.42 7.76 18.21
N SER A 380 -3.98 6.76 17.54
CA SER A 380 -3.48 5.38 17.59
C SER A 380 -2.10 5.21 16.94
N GLY A 381 -1.75 6.06 15.97
CA GLY A 381 -0.44 6.08 15.34
C GLY A 381 0.65 6.78 16.17
N THR A 382 0.25 7.68 17.07
CA THR A 382 1.13 8.46 17.97
C THR A 382 1.33 7.73 19.30
N THR A 383 0.25 7.20 19.87
CA THR A 383 0.25 6.57 21.18
C THR A 383 0.58 5.08 21.07
N SER A 384 1.63 4.63 21.77
CA SER A 384 1.95 3.21 21.89
C SER A 384 1.01 2.52 22.89
N PHE A 385 0.72 1.23 22.67
CA PHE A 385 -0.02 0.42 23.64
C PHE A 385 0.66 0.37 25.02
N ALA A 386 1.99 0.45 25.06
CA ALA A 386 2.74 0.50 26.31
C ALA A 386 2.42 1.74 27.16
N ASN A 387 1.98 2.84 26.53
CA ASN A 387 1.66 4.09 27.21
C ASN A 387 0.15 4.20 27.51
N ASP A 388 -0.67 3.59 26.67
CA ASP A 388 -2.12 3.55 26.80
C ASP A 388 -2.65 2.16 26.43
N PRO A 389 -2.87 1.26 27.42
CA PRO A 389 -3.47 -0.04 27.17
C PRO A 389 -4.93 0.02 26.69
N ASP A 390 -5.64 1.12 26.99
CA ASP A 390 -7.04 1.35 26.62
C ASP A 390 -7.15 2.20 25.34
N LYS A 391 -6.08 2.24 24.55
CA LYS A 391 -5.93 3.10 23.37
C LYS A 391 -7.06 3.01 22.38
N ILE A 392 -7.66 1.83 22.21
CA ILE A 392 -8.76 1.67 21.27
C ILE A 392 -9.99 2.46 21.75
N ALA A 393 -10.40 2.26 23.01
CA ALA A 393 -11.49 3.03 23.61
C ALA A 393 -11.16 4.54 23.66
N ASN A 394 -9.95 4.92 24.08
CA ASN A 394 -9.53 6.33 24.11
C ASN A 394 -9.41 6.97 22.72
N SER A 395 -9.30 6.16 21.66
CA SER A 395 -9.38 6.62 20.26
C SER A 395 -10.80 6.84 19.77
N GLY A 396 -11.82 6.56 20.59
CA GLY A 396 -13.24 6.61 20.21
C GLY A 396 -13.66 5.46 19.31
N LEU A 397 -12.92 4.34 19.32
CA LEU A 397 -13.24 3.16 18.51
C LEU A 397 -13.76 2.02 19.39
N HIS A 398 -14.64 1.22 18.82
CA HIS A 398 -15.30 0.09 19.46
C HIS A 398 -14.66 -1.22 19.02
N THR A 399 -14.42 -2.11 19.97
CA THR A 399 -13.89 -3.45 19.67
C THR A 399 -14.89 -4.53 19.99
N SER A 400 -14.99 -5.52 19.10
CA SER A 400 -15.64 -6.80 19.36
C SER A 400 -14.60 -7.93 19.40
N PHE A 401 -14.93 -8.99 20.15
CA PHE A 401 -14.09 -10.17 20.21
C PHE A 401 -14.18 -10.96 18.89
N ARG A 402 -13.02 -11.37 18.37
CA ARG A 402 -12.92 -12.44 17.37
C ARG A 402 -11.72 -13.33 17.70
N PRO A 403 -11.74 -14.62 17.30
CA PRO A 403 -10.71 -15.58 17.71
C PRO A 403 -9.29 -15.21 17.24
N LEU A 404 -9.14 -14.65 16.02
CA LEU A 404 -7.81 -14.35 15.48
C LEU A 404 -7.28 -12.98 15.91
N ALA A 405 -8.13 -11.96 15.99
CA ALA A 405 -7.74 -10.62 16.39
C ALA A 405 -8.97 -9.79 16.78
N PRO A 406 -8.82 -8.71 17.58
CA PRO A 406 -9.94 -7.80 17.83
C PRO A 406 -10.48 -7.22 16.52
N GLN A 407 -11.80 -7.19 16.37
CA GLN A 407 -12.47 -6.49 15.27
C GLN A 407 -12.84 -5.07 15.72
N LEU A 408 -12.71 -4.07 14.82
CA LEU A 408 -13.13 -2.69 15.10
C LEU A 408 -14.53 -2.45 14.53
N ALA A 409 -15.57 -2.40 15.36
CA ALA A 409 -16.96 -2.37 14.88
C ALA A 409 -17.29 -1.15 13.99
N ASP A 410 -16.46 -0.10 14.06
CA ASP A 410 -16.60 1.13 13.29
C ASP A 410 -16.15 1.01 11.83
N LEU A 411 -15.45 -0.07 11.45
CA LEU A 411 -14.88 -0.20 10.11
C LEU A 411 -15.72 -1.11 9.19
N PRO A 412 -15.90 -0.73 7.91
CA PRO A 412 -16.73 -1.47 6.95
C PRO A 412 -16.19 -2.86 6.58
N ILE A 413 -14.87 -3.05 6.59
CA ILE A 413 -14.23 -4.28 6.12
C ILE A 413 -13.12 -4.68 7.10
N HIS A 414 -13.07 -5.96 7.46
CA HIS A 414 -11.97 -6.55 8.22
C HIS A 414 -11.47 -7.81 7.54
N PHE A 415 -10.15 -7.95 7.52
CA PHE A 415 -9.48 -9.19 7.14
C PHE A 415 -8.91 -9.83 8.40
N GLU A 416 -9.29 -11.06 8.69
CA GLU A 416 -8.75 -11.83 9.80
C GLU A 416 -7.60 -12.70 9.29
N CYS A 417 -6.39 -12.45 9.79
CA CYS A 417 -5.17 -13.02 9.25
C CYS A 417 -4.48 -13.95 10.25
N LYS A 418 -4.02 -15.11 9.76
CA LYS A 418 -3.01 -15.92 10.43
C LYS A 418 -1.63 -15.50 9.93
N LEU A 419 -0.66 -15.37 10.83
CA LEU A 419 0.71 -15.07 10.45
C LEU A 419 1.34 -16.29 9.76
N ALA A 420 1.61 -16.16 8.46
CA ALA A 420 2.21 -17.21 7.63
C ALA A 420 3.73 -17.08 7.49
N GLY A 421 4.28 -15.89 7.75
CA GLY A 421 5.72 -15.65 7.66
C GLY A 421 6.08 -14.19 7.88
N GLU A 422 7.38 -13.91 7.80
CA GLU A 422 7.93 -12.56 7.95
C GLU A 422 9.10 -12.38 6.98
N ILE A 423 9.21 -11.18 6.39
CA ILE A 423 10.35 -10.82 5.55
C ILE A 423 11.03 -9.60 6.17
N ARG A 424 12.29 -9.76 6.57
CA ARG A 424 13.08 -8.68 7.15
C ARG A 424 13.69 -7.80 6.04
N MET A 425 13.53 -6.48 6.18
CA MET A 425 13.82 -5.50 5.14
C MET A 425 14.42 -4.22 5.74
N GLY A 426 15.74 -4.14 5.83
CA GLY A 426 16.43 -2.96 6.38
C GLY A 426 15.94 -2.61 7.79
N THR A 427 15.03 -1.64 7.93
CA THR A 427 14.48 -1.19 9.23
C THR A 427 13.07 -1.69 9.57
N HIS A 428 12.44 -2.40 8.63
CA HIS A 428 11.07 -2.90 8.75
C HIS A 428 11.02 -4.42 8.56
N ILE A 429 9.95 -5.01 9.07
CA ILE A 429 9.58 -6.39 8.81
C ILE A 429 8.21 -6.38 8.13
N MET A 430 8.13 -7.01 6.95
CA MET A 430 6.87 -7.30 6.29
C MET A 430 6.27 -8.54 6.93
N LEU A 431 5.13 -8.39 7.59
CA LEU A 431 4.38 -9.53 8.14
C LEU A 431 3.52 -10.12 7.04
N LEU A 432 3.52 -11.43 6.85
CA LEU A 432 2.73 -12.11 5.83
C LEU A 432 1.45 -12.67 6.48
N GLY A 433 0.34 -11.95 6.38
CA GLY A 433 -0.94 -12.36 6.93
C GLY A 433 -1.78 -13.11 5.91
N GLU A 434 -1.91 -14.43 6.07
CA GLU A 434 -2.84 -15.23 5.29
C GLU A 434 -4.27 -15.00 5.78
N VAL A 435 -5.10 -14.42 4.94
CA VAL A 435 -6.50 -14.11 5.28
C VAL A 435 -7.28 -15.42 5.38
N LYS A 436 -7.93 -15.64 6.52
CA LYS A 436 -8.77 -16.81 6.82
C LYS A 436 -10.25 -16.51 6.71
N SER A 437 -10.62 -15.27 6.96
CA SER A 437 -11.99 -14.78 6.80
C SER A 437 -11.97 -13.29 6.54
N ILE A 438 -13.02 -12.83 5.86
CA ILE A 438 -13.29 -11.40 5.65
C ILE A 438 -14.65 -11.11 6.24
N LEU A 439 -14.74 -10.00 6.98
CA LEU A 439 -15.99 -9.47 7.51
C LEU A 439 -16.32 -8.16 6.81
N VAL A 440 -17.56 -8.01 6.37
CA VAL A 440 -18.09 -6.81 5.72
C VAL A 440 -19.35 -6.38 6.44
N ARG A 441 -19.46 -5.12 6.83
CA ARG A 441 -20.68 -4.61 7.48
C ARG A 441 -21.88 -4.74 6.54
N ASN A 442 -23.05 -5.09 7.09
CA ASN A 442 -24.25 -5.29 6.27
C ASN A 442 -24.74 -4.02 5.55
N ASP A 443 -24.40 -2.83 6.05
CA ASP A 443 -24.73 -1.55 5.42
C ASP A 443 -23.81 -1.21 4.24
N LEU A 444 -22.74 -2.00 4.01
CA LEU A 444 -21.92 -1.91 2.82
C LEU A 444 -22.44 -2.86 1.74
N SER A 445 -23.09 -2.28 0.72
CA SER A 445 -23.78 -3.03 -0.34
C SER A 445 -23.60 -2.34 -1.70
N VAL A 446 -24.14 -2.95 -2.77
CA VAL A 446 -24.17 -2.32 -4.11
C VAL A 446 -24.89 -0.96 -4.10
N ASN A 447 -25.88 -0.79 -3.22
CA ASN A 447 -26.65 0.45 -3.09
C ASN A 447 -25.98 1.48 -2.17
N ASN A 448 -25.04 1.05 -1.33
CA ASN A 448 -24.21 1.92 -0.49
C ASN A 448 -22.72 1.54 -0.61
N PRO A 449 -22.11 1.71 -1.81
CA PRO A 449 -20.76 1.25 -2.06
C PRO A 449 -19.72 2.22 -1.49
N MET A 450 -18.54 1.69 -1.18
CA MET A 450 -17.35 2.53 -1.01
C MET A 450 -16.88 3.05 -2.38
N ASN A 451 -16.47 4.30 -2.43
CA ASN A 451 -15.92 4.96 -3.62
C ASN A 451 -14.46 5.31 -3.39
N TRP A 452 -13.60 5.00 -4.36
CA TRP A 452 -12.17 5.28 -4.23
C TRP A 452 -11.49 5.43 -5.58
N CYS A 453 -10.46 6.27 -5.68
CA CYS A 453 -9.65 6.36 -6.89
C CYS A 453 -8.22 5.89 -6.63
N SER A 454 -7.79 4.89 -7.40
CA SER A 454 -6.43 4.36 -7.36
C SER A 454 -5.39 5.21 -8.09
N TRP A 455 -5.75 6.41 -8.52
CA TRP A 455 -4.93 7.30 -9.34
C TRP A 455 -4.98 8.72 -8.80
N ALA A 456 -3.81 9.38 -8.71
CA ALA A 456 -3.76 10.76 -8.26
C ALA A 456 -4.20 11.67 -9.39
N ASN A 457 -4.88 12.74 -9.03
CA ASN A 457 -5.08 13.83 -9.98
C ASN A 457 -3.95 14.85 -9.81
N VAL A 458 -3.59 15.54 -10.90
CA VAL A 458 -2.71 16.71 -10.82
C VAL A 458 -3.52 17.92 -11.26
N LYS A 459 -3.57 18.96 -10.42
CA LYS A 459 -4.29 20.19 -10.68
C LYS A 459 -3.31 21.35 -10.72
N THR A 460 -3.54 22.31 -11.62
CA THR A 460 -2.84 23.59 -11.56
C THR A 460 -3.24 24.32 -10.28
N SER A 461 -2.29 24.90 -9.57
CA SER A 461 -2.56 25.76 -8.42
C SER A 461 -3.21 27.04 -8.96
N ASN A 462 -4.48 27.29 -8.64
CA ASN A 462 -5.04 28.63 -8.79
C ASN A 462 -4.38 29.49 -7.71
N HIS A 463 -3.55 30.45 -8.11
CA HIS A 463 -2.95 31.42 -7.19
C HIS A 463 -4.00 32.38 -6.64
#